data_AF-A0A9P0CGC3-F1
#
_entry.id   AF-A0A9P0CGC3-F1
#
_cell.length_a   1.000
_cell.length_b   1.000
_cell.length_c   1.000
_cell.angle_alpha   90.00
_cell.angle_beta   90.00
_cell.angle_gamma   90.00
#
_symmetry.space_group_name_H-M   'P 1'
#
loop_
_entity.id
_entity.type
_entity.pdbx_description
1 polymer ?
#
loop_
_entity_poly.entity_id
_entity_poly.type
_entity_poly.pdbx_seq_one_letter_code
_entity_poly.pdbx_strand_id
1 'polypeptide(L)'
;MISFINKVKDIIKCIKHSQVLNSIFDGIRKAKNCTKNLVLPVTTGWGSQLFCLQSMSVCKESMQTLALNEEDGNILGRDKKQTLVDEEIFLVRIESTKALMEPVVNWILKLESNEDAIHLCFKAFSEIQESIAKNLPLCVTEK
;
A
#
# COMPACT_ATOMS: atom_id res chain seq x y z
N MET A 1 4.93 -16.07 10.43
CA MET A 1 4.37 -14.70 10.57
C MET A 1 4.23 -14.11 9.16
N ILE A 2 3.03 -14.06 8.59
CA ILE A 2 2.84 -13.48 7.25
C ILE A 2 2.98 -11.96 7.37
N SER A 3 4.02 -11.38 6.76
CA SER A 3 4.23 -9.93 6.72
C SER A 3 2.95 -9.24 6.24
N PHE A 4 2.54 -8.14 6.89
CA PHE A 4 1.35 -7.36 6.52
C PHE A 4 1.30 -7.03 5.02
N ILE A 5 2.46 -6.75 4.44
CA ILE A 5 2.61 -6.47 3.00
C ILE A 5 2.19 -7.69 2.16
N ASN A 6 2.43 -8.92 2.61
CA ASN A 6 1.97 -10.11 1.90
C ASN A 6 0.44 -10.24 1.91
N LYS A 7 -0.23 -9.87 3.02
CA LYS A 7 -1.71 -9.82 3.05
C LYS A 7 -2.25 -8.83 2.01
N VAL A 8 -1.65 -7.64 1.92
CA VAL A 8 -1.97 -6.64 0.89
C VAL A 8 -1.76 -7.20 -0.52
N LYS A 9 -0.61 -7.83 -0.77
CA LYS A 9 -0.31 -8.47 -2.07
C LYS A 9 -1.34 -9.52 -2.43
N ASP A 10 -1.76 -10.35 -1.48
CA ASP A 10 -2.71 -11.44 -1.74
C ASP A 10 -4.10 -10.90 -2.11
N ILE A 11 -4.55 -9.80 -1.49
CA ILE A 11 -5.78 -9.11 -1.88
C ILE A 11 -5.67 -8.59 -3.32
N ILE A 12 -4.58 -7.88 -3.63
CA ILE A 12 -4.39 -7.32 -4.98
C ILE A 12 -4.28 -8.43 -6.03
N LYS A 13 -3.59 -9.54 -5.73
CA LYS A 13 -3.53 -10.71 -6.62
C LYS A 13 -4.90 -11.30 -6.87
N CYS A 14 -5.71 -11.45 -5.82
CA CYS A 14 -7.06 -12.00 -5.92
C CYS A 14 -7.93 -11.17 -6.87
N ILE A 15 -7.85 -9.84 -6.76
CA ILE A 15 -8.59 -8.92 -7.64
C ILE A 15 -8.03 -8.96 -9.07
N LYS A 16 -6.72 -8.81 -9.26
CA LYS A 16 -6.11 -8.68 -10.60
C LYS A 16 -6.10 -9.98 -11.41
N HIS A 17 -5.98 -11.14 -10.75
CA HIS A 17 -5.92 -12.42 -11.46
C HIS A 17 -7.31 -12.99 -11.78
N SER A 18 -8.35 -12.55 -11.07
CA SER A 18 -9.72 -12.90 -11.42
C SER A 18 -10.25 -11.94 -12.48
N GLN A 19 -10.55 -12.47 -13.68
CA GLN A 19 -11.12 -11.68 -14.77
C GLN A 19 -12.42 -10.98 -14.37
N VAL A 20 -13.27 -11.68 -13.60
CA VAL A 20 -14.55 -11.15 -13.10
C VAL A 20 -14.30 -10.02 -12.12
N LEU A 21 -13.49 -10.24 -11.07
CA LEU A 21 -13.22 -9.21 -10.07
C LEU A 21 -12.50 -8.00 -10.67
N ASN A 22 -11.55 -8.23 -11.58
CA ASN A 22 -10.83 -7.14 -12.23
C ASN A 22 -11.77 -6.30 -13.10
N SER A 23 -12.70 -6.93 -13.82
CA SER A 23 -13.71 -6.22 -14.63
C SER A 23 -14.66 -5.39 -13.77
N ILE A 24 -15.19 -5.96 -12.69
CA ILE A 24 -16.06 -5.24 -11.74
C ILE A 24 -15.29 -4.07 -11.11
N PHE A 25 -14.05 -4.34 -10.66
CA PHE A 25 -13.19 -3.31 -10.07
C PHE A 25 -12.89 -2.17 -11.05
N ASP A 26 -12.56 -2.47 -12.31
CA ASP A 26 -12.32 -1.44 -13.32
C ASP A 26 -13.56 -0.61 -13.63
N GLY A 27 -14.75 -1.22 -13.61
CA GLY A 27 -16.03 -0.50 -13.71
C GLY A 27 -16.23 0.48 -12.55
N ILE A 28 -16.08 0.01 -11.31
CA ILE A 28 -16.20 0.83 -10.10
C ILE A 28 -15.15 1.95 -10.09
N ARG A 29 -13.90 1.63 -10.43
CA ARG A 29 -12.78 2.56 -10.45
C ARG A 29 -13.02 3.71 -11.42
N LYS A 30 -13.53 3.42 -12.62
CA LYS A 30 -13.92 4.43 -13.62
C LYS A 30 -15.09 5.28 -13.12
N ALA A 31 -16.12 4.65 -12.54
CA ALA A 31 -17.27 5.36 -11.97
C ALA A 31 -16.87 6.34 -10.84
N LYS A 32 -15.87 5.98 -10.04
CA LYS A 32 -15.32 6.81 -8.95
C LYS A 32 -14.20 7.76 -9.38
N ASN A 33 -13.91 7.89 -10.67
CA ASN A 33 -12.81 8.72 -11.20
C ASN A 33 -11.43 8.43 -10.57
N CYS A 34 -11.19 7.19 -10.16
CA CYS A 34 -9.91 6.80 -9.57
C CYS A 34 -8.85 6.64 -10.67
N THR A 35 -7.84 7.51 -10.64
CA THR A 35 -6.83 7.65 -11.70
C THR A 35 -5.74 6.58 -11.66
N LYS A 36 -5.53 5.91 -10.51
CA LYS A 36 -4.51 4.86 -10.36
C LYS A 36 -5.09 3.47 -10.51
N ASN A 37 -4.28 2.56 -11.06
CA ASN A 37 -4.52 1.12 -11.05
C ASN A 37 -3.86 0.47 -9.84
N LEU A 38 -4.36 -0.71 -9.44
CA LEU A 38 -3.68 -1.54 -8.45
C LEU A 38 -2.34 -2.06 -8.99
N VAL A 39 -1.28 -1.82 -8.21
CA VAL A 39 0.09 -2.20 -8.56
C VAL A 39 0.53 -3.40 -7.73
N LEU A 40 1.07 -4.43 -8.40
CA LEU A 40 1.74 -5.53 -7.70
C LEU A 40 3.22 -5.16 -7.52
N PRO A 41 3.79 -5.42 -6.34
CA PRO A 41 5.18 -5.09 -6.07
C PRO A 41 6.11 -6.06 -6.81
N VAL A 42 7.10 -5.49 -7.50
CA VAL A 42 8.16 -6.22 -8.21
C VAL A 42 9.34 -6.52 -7.27
N THR A 43 10.06 -7.61 -7.55
CA THR A 43 11.18 -8.07 -6.71
C THR A 43 12.39 -7.14 -6.78
N THR A 44 12.61 -6.49 -7.93
CA THR A 44 13.89 -5.83 -8.26
C THR A 44 13.86 -4.30 -8.17
N GLY A 45 12.77 -3.69 -7.70
CA GLY A 45 12.63 -2.23 -7.65
C GLY A 45 12.56 -1.69 -6.22
N TRP A 46 13.45 -0.76 -5.87
CA TRP A 46 13.33 0.02 -4.65
C TRP A 46 11.98 0.74 -4.61
N GLY A 47 11.27 0.63 -3.50
CA GLY A 47 9.94 1.24 -3.34
C GLY A 47 8.77 0.52 -4.00
N SER A 48 8.95 -0.65 -4.65
CA SER A 48 7.84 -1.39 -5.26
C SER A 48 6.72 -1.73 -4.27
N GLN A 49 7.09 -2.02 -3.02
CA GLN A 49 6.16 -2.26 -1.92
C GLN A 49 5.43 -0.98 -1.49
N LEU A 50 6.11 0.16 -1.49
CA LEU A 50 5.50 1.46 -1.20
C LEU A 50 4.50 1.83 -2.29
N PHE A 51 4.84 1.67 -3.57
CA PHE A 51 3.93 1.94 -4.68
C PHE A 51 2.70 1.04 -4.66
N CYS A 52 2.86 -0.23 -4.27
CA CYS A 52 1.75 -1.14 -4.01
C CYS A 52 0.79 -0.56 -2.94
N LEU A 53 1.33 -0.16 -1.77
CA LEU A 53 0.54 0.43 -0.69
C LEU A 53 -0.12 1.76 -1.09
N GLN A 54 0.58 2.62 -1.81
CA GLN A 54 0.06 3.87 -2.35
C GLN A 54 -1.09 3.63 -3.34
N SER A 55 -0.97 2.64 -4.24
CA SER A 55 -2.05 2.29 -5.15
C SER A 55 -3.29 1.79 -4.41
N MET A 56 -3.08 1.01 -3.35
CA MET A 56 -4.15 0.48 -2.51
C MET A 56 -4.88 1.61 -1.74
N SER A 57 -4.13 2.56 -1.18
CA SER A 57 -4.67 3.73 -0.49
C SER A 57 -5.50 4.63 -1.43
N VAL A 58 -5.00 4.90 -2.64
CA VAL A 58 -5.71 5.70 -3.64
C VAL A 58 -6.98 5.01 -4.16
N CYS A 59 -6.96 3.68 -4.29
CA CYS A 59 -8.10 2.90 -4.74
C CYS A 59 -9.05 2.46 -3.60
N LYS A 60 -8.87 2.94 -2.35
CA LYS A 60 -9.58 2.43 -1.17
C LYS A 60 -11.10 2.35 -1.36
N GLU A 61 -11.70 3.41 -1.84
CA GLU A 61 -13.15 3.51 -1.98
C GLU A 61 -13.68 2.58 -3.05
N SER A 62 -12.89 2.34 -4.10
CA SER A 62 -13.23 1.40 -5.17
C SER A 62 -13.17 -0.03 -4.68
N MET A 63 -12.18 -0.36 -3.83
CA MET A 63 -12.06 -1.69 -3.23
C MET A 63 -13.14 -1.96 -2.17
N GLN A 64 -13.51 -0.96 -1.36
CA GLN A 64 -14.60 -1.09 -0.40
C GLN A 64 -15.93 -1.33 -1.12
N THR A 65 -16.21 -0.58 -2.19
CA THR A 65 -17.40 -0.82 -3.02
C THR A 65 -17.35 -2.19 -3.69
N LEU A 66 -16.18 -2.66 -4.13
CA LEU A 66 -16.02 -4.02 -4.63
C LEU A 66 -16.33 -5.07 -3.55
N ALA A 67 -15.86 -4.87 -2.32
CA ALA A 67 -16.11 -5.79 -1.21
C ALA A 67 -17.59 -5.90 -0.83
N LEU A 68 -18.33 -4.79 -0.98
CA LEU A 68 -19.77 -4.70 -0.74
C LEU A 68 -20.62 -5.14 -1.94
N ASN A 69 -20.02 -5.32 -3.12
CA ASN A 69 -20.75 -5.74 -4.30
C ASN A 69 -21.12 -7.22 -4.19
N GLU A 70 -22.40 -7.52 -4.40
CA GLU A 70 -22.98 -8.87 -4.35
C GLU A 70 -22.74 -9.66 -5.65
N GLU A 71 -22.42 -8.97 -6.75
CA GLU A 71 -22.11 -9.56 -8.06
C GLU A 71 -20.77 -10.32 -8.07
N ASP A 72 -20.00 -10.24 -7.00
CA ASP A 72 -18.67 -10.85 -6.90
C ASP A 72 -18.71 -12.38 -6.72
N GLY A 73 -19.89 -12.98 -6.55
CA GLY A 73 -20.08 -14.43 -6.43
C GLY A 73 -19.28 -15.08 -5.31
N ASN A 74 -18.93 -14.33 -4.25
CA ASN A 74 -17.99 -14.74 -3.19
C ASN A 74 -16.55 -15.05 -3.64
N ILE A 75 -16.13 -14.65 -4.85
CA ILE A 75 -14.79 -14.94 -5.39
C ILE A 75 -13.69 -14.30 -4.52
N LEU A 76 -13.94 -13.13 -3.95
CA LEU A 76 -12.97 -12.44 -3.08
C LEU A 76 -12.80 -13.16 -1.73
N GLY A 77 -13.82 -13.90 -1.29
CA GLY A 77 -13.88 -14.56 0.01
C GLY A 77 -14.18 -13.61 1.17
N ARG A 78 -14.90 -14.12 2.17
CA ARG A 78 -15.39 -13.35 3.32
C ARG A 78 -14.26 -12.64 4.09
N ASP A 79 -13.15 -13.32 4.33
CA ASP A 79 -12.03 -12.78 5.12
C ASP A 79 -11.40 -11.54 4.46
N LYS A 80 -11.27 -11.54 3.12
CA LYS A 80 -10.70 -10.40 2.38
C LYS A 80 -11.69 -9.25 2.29
N LYS A 81 -12.99 -9.54 2.14
CA LYS A 81 -14.06 -8.52 2.23
C LYS A 81 -14.02 -7.81 3.58
N GLN A 82 -13.99 -8.58 4.67
CA GLN A 82 -13.92 -8.02 6.03
C GLN A 82 -12.66 -7.15 6.20
N THR A 83 -11.52 -7.61 5.70
CA THR A 83 -10.25 -6.86 5.76
C THR A 83 -10.33 -5.54 4.98
N LEU A 84 -11.03 -5.49 3.85
CA LEU A 84 -11.19 -4.28 3.04
C LEU A 84 -12.17 -3.27 3.64
N VAL A 85 -13.16 -3.74 4.40
CA VAL A 85 -14.16 -2.89 5.08
C VAL A 85 -13.64 -2.36 6.42
N ASP A 86 -12.64 -3.02 7.02
CA ASP A 86 -11.99 -2.59 8.26
C ASP A 86 -11.15 -1.31 8.07
N GLU A 87 -11.79 -0.15 8.25
CA GLU A 87 -11.12 1.15 8.13
C GLU A 87 -10.14 1.44 9.27
N GLU A 88 -10.47 1.02 10.49
CA GLU A 88 -9.73 1.41 11.69
C GLU A 88 -8.40 0.68 11.83
N ILE A 89 -8.32 -0.59 11.41
CA ILE A 89 -7.10 -1.38 11.62
C ILE A 89 -6.34 -1.54 10.31
N PHE A 90 -7.01 -1.92 9.23
CA PHE A 90 -6.32 -2.25 7.99
C PHE A 90 -5.81 -1.01 7.25
N LEU A 91 -6.65 0.03 7.08
CA LEU A 91 -6.25 1.25 6.38
C LEU A 91 -5.26 2.09 7.19
N VAL A 92 -5.48 2.24 8.50
CA VAL A 92 -4.51 2.91 9.38
C VAL A 92 -3.15 2.25 9.26
N ARG A 93 -3.10 0.91 9.25
CA ARG A 93 -1.85 0.17 9.10
C ARG A 93 -1.21 0.34 7.72
N ILE A 94 -1.99 0.48 6.63
CA ILE A 94 -1.46 0.86 5.31
C ILE A 94 -0.80 2.23 5.38
N GLU A 95 -1.48 3.21 5.94
CA GLU A 95 -0.99 4.59 6.02
C GLU A 95 0.25 4.70 6.90
N SER A 96 0.27 4.06 8.08
CA SER A 96 1.45 4.01 8.94
C SER A 96 2.63 3.32 8.28
N THR A 97 2.39 2.18 7.61
CA THR A 97 3.46 1.47 6.89
C THR A 97 4.02 2.33 5.75
N LYS A 98 3.14 3.01 5.00
CA LYS A 98 3.51 3.95 3.94
C LYS A 98 4.39 5.07 4.49
N ALA A 99 3.98 5.72 5.57
CA ALA A 99 4.70 6.83 6.20
C ALA A 99 6.11 6.44 6.66
N LEU A 100 6.31 5.20 7.13
CA LEU A 100 7.64 4.69 7.49
C LEU A 100 8.52 4.39 6.27
N MET A 101 7.93 3.92 5.17
CA MET A 101 8.67 3.52 3.97
C MET A 101 9.00 4.70 3.04
N GLU A 102 8.12 5.68 2.95
CA GLU A 102 8.23 6.85 2.06
C GLU A 102 9.56 7.64 2.20
N PRO A 103 10.02 8.04 3.40
CA PRO A 103 11.28 8.77 3.53
C PRO A 103 12.48 7.93 3.04
N VAL A 104 12.49 6.63 3.32
CA VAL A 104 13.57 5.72 2.91
C VAL A 104 13.60 5.59 1.39
N VAL A 105 12.45 5.32 0.77
CA VAL A 105 12.35 5.15 -0.69
C VAL A 105 12.71 6.43 -1.42
N ASN A 106 12.23 7.58 -0.97
CA ASN A 106 12.53 8.87 -1.60
C ASN A 106 14.02 9.18 -1.57
N TRP A 107 14.69 8.90 -0.44
CA TRP A 107 16.14 9.08 -0.33
C TRP A 107 16.93 8.08 -1.17
N ILE A 108 16.51 6.82 -1.25
CA ILE A 108 17.15 5.85 -2.16
C ILE A 108 17.05 6.33 -3.61
N LEU A 109 15.86 6.70 -4.09
CA LEU A 109 15.65 7.18 -5.45
C LEU A 109 16.47 8.44 -5.75
N LYS A 110 16.62 9.32 -4.76
CA LYS A 110 17.42 10.53 -4.89
C LYS A 110 18.93 10.24 -4.96
N LEU A 111 19.41 9.32 -4.12
CA LEU A 111 20.84 8.94 -4.08
C LEU A 111 21.25 8.06 -5.26
N GLU A 112 20.32 7.28 -5.83
CA GLU A 112 20.52 6.48 -7.05
C GLU A 112 20.43 7.33 -8.33
N SER A 113 20.02 8.59 -8.23
CA SER A 113 19.95 9.49 -9.38
C SER A 113 21.33 9.74 -9.99
N ASN A 114 21.35 10.21 -11.24
CA ASN A 114 22.58 10.56 -11.94
C ASN A 114 23.21 11.89 -11.47
N GLU A 115 22.76 12.43 -10.33
CA GLU A 115 23.27 13.66 -9.75
C GLU A 115 24.31 13.35 -8.65
N ASP A 116 25.31 14.23 -8.49
CA ASP A 116 26.34 14.10 -7.47
C ASP A 116 25.76 14.30 -6.06
N ALA A 117 25.20 13.24 -5.47
CA ALA A 117 24.44 13.30 -4.23
C ALA A 117 25.17 12.75 -3.00
N ILE A 118 26.45 12.35 -3.10
CA ILE A 118 27.19 11.74 -1.97
C ILE A 118 27.26 12.64 -0.74
N HIS A 119 27.34 13.96 -0.96
CA HIS A 119 27.35 14.97 0.10
C HIS A 119 26.03 15.02 0.88
N LEU A 120 24.94 14.48 0.33
CA LEU A 120 23.63 14.40 0.97
C LEU A 120 23.45 13.13 1.80
N CYS A 121 24.36 12.14 1.74
CA CYS A 121 24.20 10.88 2.45
C CYS A 121 23.99 11.07 3.96
N PHE A 122 24.79 11.93 4.60
CA PHE A 122 24.63 12.21 6.03
C PHE A 122 23.25 12.82 6.33
N LYS A 123 22.82 13.79 5.52
CA LYS A 123 21.49 14.41 5.63
C LYS A 123 20.37 13.38 5.43
N ALA A 124 20.53 12.46 4.49
CA ALA A 124 19.56 11.40 4.23
C ALA A 124 19.33 10.53 5.47
N PHE A 125 20.41 10.09 6.13
CA PHE A 125 20.29 9.28 7.35
C PHE A 125 19.61 10.05 8.49
N SER A 126 19.98 11.31 8.71
CA SER A 126 19.35 12.14 9.76
C SER A 126 17.86 12.35 9.52
N GLU A 127 17.46 12.71 8.29
CA GLU A 127 16.04 12.92 7.96
C GLU A 127 15.22 11.62 8.00
N ILE A 128 15.80 10.50 7.58
CA ILE A 128 15.15 9.18 7.72
C ILE A 128 14.92 8.88 9.20
N GLN A 129 15.93 9.08 10.05
CA GLN A 129 15.81 8.84 11.49
C GLN A 129 14.72 9.71 12.12
N GLU A 130 14.69 11.00 11.81
CA GLU A 130 13.68 11.93 12.31
C GLU A 130 12.27 11.55 11.85
N SER A 131 12.11 11.22 10.56
CA SER A 131 10.82 10.81 10.01
C SER A 131 10.32 9.50 10.61
N ILE A 132 11.21 8.52 10.80
CA ILE A 132 10.86 7.26 11.45
C ILE A 132 10.50 7.51 12.92
N ALA A 133 11.27 8.31 13.65
CA ALA A 133 10.98 8.62 15.06
C ALA A 133 9.62 9.31 15.24
N LYS A 134 9.22 10.16 14.29
CA LYS A 134 7.92 10.85 14.30
C LYS A 134 6.75 9.93 13.97
N ASN A 135 6.95 8.99 13.05
CA ASN A 135 5.89 8.11 12.53
C ASN A 135 5.84 6.74 13.20
N LEU A 136 6.84 6.39 14.01
CA LEU A 136 6.71 5.24 14.90
C LEU A 136 5.57 5.54 15.87
N PRO A 137 4.57 4.65 16.02
CA PRO A 137 3.71 4.74 17.17
C PRO A 137 4.63 4.68 18.40
N LEU A 138 4.56 5.68 19.27
CA LEU A 138 5.11 5.59 20.61
C LEU A 138 4.60 4.25 21.15
N CYS A 139 5.49 3.29 21.25
CA CYS A 139 5.16 2.01 21.83
C CYS A 139 4.60 2.34 23.21
N VAL A 140 3.30 2.15 23.40
CA VAL A 140 2.74 1.95 24.73
C VAL A 140 3.43 0.67 25.15
N THR A 141 4.55 0.85 25.84
CA THR A 141 5.27 -0.21 26.50
C THR A 141 4.25 -0.89 27.39
N GLU A 142 4.06 -2.18 27.13
CA GLU A 142 3.29 -3.08 27.97
C GLU A 142 3.62 -2.79 29.43
N LYS A 143 2.59 -2.51 30.22
CA LYS A 143 2.61 -2.66 31.67
C LYS A 143 1.53 -3.64 32.05
#